data_AF-A0A534Q024-F1
#
_entry.id   AF-A0A534Q024-F1
#
_cell.length_a   1.000
_cell.length_b   1.000
_cell.length_c   1.000
_cell.angle_alpha   90.00
_cell.angle_beta   90.00
_cell.angle_gamma   90.00
#
_symmetry.space_group_name_H-M   'P 1'
#
loop_
_entity.id
_entity.type
_entity.pdbx_description
1 polymer ?
#
loop_
_entity_poly.entity_id
_entity_poly.type
_entity_poly.pdbx_seq_one_letter_code
_entity_poly.pdbx_strand_id
1 'polypeptide(L)'
;MTVSLHRIRTYEDLDGAQGREVYFRPHRYRVGDLAPLKAVASVRAASGDVLCQVLDVSQNGVAMEWPVEVPVSVGDRIPSVSVKFDEYEAYAGEARISSVREAGSALIVGLQFEGPLVSMDDVLELRTIKAFAEETAQAAAWHAPGLDRFKVLVSELRLYLEDWKVMLDALEGRLPWHVLHGDTESPARAALVVQLRSGFVAEVVKRSEEIDAALRSAPPSHQQAMKHFSHRQVHEFMMQSPCLHRMLHKPFGYPGDYERCSARRSTSPSSLPRRRKRSSAARTSSGAGSRR
;
A
#
# COMPACT_ATOMS: atom_id res chain seq x y z
N MET A 1 -65.11 -11.83 22.71
CA MET A 1 -64.10 -10.81 22.41
C MET A 1 -63.38 -10.47 23.71
N THR A 2 -62.14 -10.93 23.86
CA THR A 2 -61.25 -10.51 24.95
C THR A 2 -59.83 -10.74 24.48
N VAL A 3 -59.13 -9.65 24.18
CA VAL A 3 -57.75 -9.62 23.69
C VAL A 3 -56.82 -9.77 24.89
N SER A 4 -56.00 -10.82 24.92
CA SER A 4 -54.94 -10.97 25.92
C SER A 4 -53.84 -9.94 25.68
N LEU A 5 -53.74 -8.97 26.60
CA LEU A 5 -52.67 -7.98 26.63
C LEU A 5 -51.31 -8.67 26.77
N HIS A 6 -50.47 -8.56 25.73
CA HIS A 6 -49.06 -8.92 25.83
C HIS A 6 -48.39 -8.00 26.85
N ARG A 7 -47.92 -8.58 27.95
CA ARG A 7 -47.16 -7.90 29.00
C ARG A 7 -45.81 -7.48 28.41
N ILE A 8 -45.67 -6.21 28.06
CA ILE A 8 -44.38 -5.59 27.69
C ILE A 8 -43.48 -5.66 28.92
N ARG A 9 -42.34 -6.36 28.82
CA ARG A 9 -41.33 -6.42 29.88
C ARG A 9 -40.59 -5.08 29.93
N THR A 10 -40.42 -4.55 31.12
CA THR A 10 -39.70 -3.30 31.39
C THR A 10 -38.19 -3.55 31.33
N TYR A 11 -37.39 -2.53 31.02
CA TYR A 11 -35.92 -2.65 30.89
C TYR A 11 -35.24 -3.20 32.16
N GLU A 12 -35.85 -2.96 33.33
CA GLU A 12 -35.39 -3.50 34.62
C GLU A 12 -35.69 -5.00 34.82
N ASP A 13 -36.56 -5.60 33.99
CA ASP A 13 -36.87 -7.04 33.98
C ASP A 13 -35.99 -7.84 33.00
N LEU A 14 -35.02 -7.17 32.35
CA LEU A 14 -33.99 -7.83 31.56
C LEU A 14 -32.89 -8.29 32.52
N ASP A 15 -32.97 -9.55 32.96
CA ASP A 15 -31.83 -10.25 33.54
C ASP A 15 -30.64 -10.09 32.59
N GLY A 16 -29.65 -9.29 33.00
CA GLY A 16 -28.39 -9.14 32.28
C GLY A 16 -27.81 -10.53 32.01
N ALA A 17 -27.17 -10.70 30.84
CA ALA A 17 -26.67 -11.98 30.37
C ALA A 17 -25.86 -12.73 31.46
N GLN A 18 -26.47 -13.73 32.09
CA GLN A 18 -25.78 -14.65 32.99
C GLN A 18 -25.13 -15.74 32.16
N GLY A 19 -23.82 -15.62 31.95
CA GLY A 19 -23.01 -16.58 31.23
C GLY A 19 -21.53 -16.31 31.43
N ARG A 20 -20.71 -17.36 31.30
CA ARG A 20 -19.25 -17.36 31.45
C ARG A 20 -18.51 -16.59 30.33
N GLU A 21 -19.23 -15.71 29.63
CA GLU A 21 -18.87 -15.09 28.34
C GLU A 21 -18.93 -13.55 28.35
N VAL A 22 -18.85 -12.91 29.51
CA VAL A 22 -18.49 -11.48 29.60
C VAL A 22 -17.15 -11.33 30.31
N TYR A 23 -16.14 -12.11 29.89
CA TYR A 23 -14.75 -11.71 30.13
C TYR A 23 -14.43 -10.62 29.10
N PHE A 24 -14.71 -9.36 29.45
CA PHE A 24 -14.22 -8.22 28.70
C PHE A 24 -12.68 -8.30 28.70
N ARG A 25 -12.11 -8.81 27.61
CA ARG A 25 -10.66 -8.79 27.41
C ARG A 25 -10.31 -7.44 26.83
N PRO A 26 -9.46 -6.64 27.51
CA PRO A 26 -8.97 -5.40 26.94
C PRO A 26 -8.38 -5.66 25.55
N HIS A 27 -8.67 -4.78 24.61
CA HIS A 27 -8.13 -4.87 23.26
C HIS A 27 -6.59 -4.89 23.31
N ARG A 28 -5.98 -5.77 22.51
CA ARG A 28 -4.54 -5.91 22.39
C ARG A 28 -4.10 -5.32 21.06
N TYR A 29 -3.22 -4.33 21.12
CA TYR A 29 -2.61 -3.69 19.96
C TYR A 29 -1.28 -4.38 19.66
N ARG A 30 -1.10 -4.84 18.42
CA ARG A 30 0.21 -5.33 17.98
C ARG A 30 1.11 -4.12 17.74
N VAL A 31 2.43 -4.32 17.81
CA VAL A 31 3.38 -3.21 17.52
C VAL A 31 3.17 -2.61 16.12
N GLY A 32 2.77 -3.42 15.13
CA GLY A 32 2.40 -2.93 13.80
C GLY A 32 1.20 -1.99 13.79
N ASP A 33 0.25 -2.16 14.71
CA ASP A 33 -0.92 -1.28 14.85
C ASP A 33 -0.57 0.06 15.49
N LEU A 34 0.57 0.12 16.19
CA LEU A 34 1.07 1.32 16.89
C LEU A 34 2.08 2.11 16.06
N ALA A 35 2.42 1.64 14.84
CA ALA A 35 3.27 2.40 13.93
C ALA A 35 2.69 3.81 13.69
N PRO A 36 3.54 4.86 13.75
CA PRO A 36 5.01 4.84 13.73
C PRO A 36 5.71 4.81 15.11
N LEU A 37 5.00 4.62 16.23
CA LEU A 37 5.64 4.53 17.55
C LEU A 37 6.53 3.29 17.68
N LYS A 38 7.67 3.44 18.37
CA LYS A 38 8.52 2.29 18.73
C LYS A 38 8.18 1.85 20.14
N ALA A 39 7.54 0.68 20.25
CA ALA A 39 7.26 0.06 21.53
C ALA A 39 8.46 -0.77 22.00
N VAL A 40 8.96 -0.48 23.20
CA VAL A 40 10.05 -1.23 23.85
C VAL A 40 9.67 -1.49 25.30
N ALA A 41 9.94 -2.70 25.78
CA ALA A 41 9.82 -3.02 27.19
C ALA A 41 11.21 -3.19 27.79
N SER A 42 11.35 -2.90 29.07
CA SER A 42 12.55 -3.21 29.84
C SER A 42 12.16 -3.91 31.13
N VAL A 43 12.97 -4.89 31.51
CA VAL A 43 12.80 -5.63 32.77
C VAL A 43 14.11 -5.57 33.55
N ARG A 44 14.01 -5.36 34.87
CA ARG A 44 15.19 -5.40 35.74
C ARG A 44 15.57 -6.84 36.05
N ALA A 45 16.71 -7.28 35.52
CA ALA A 45 17.34 -8.54 35.88
C ALA A 45 18.45 -8.33 36.91
N ALA A 46 18.97 -9.41 37.49
CA ALA A 46 20.08 -9.36 38.44
C ALA A 46 21.36 -8.72 37.85
N SER A 47 21.51 -8.76 36.54
CA SER A 47 22.65 -8.19 35.79
C SER A 47 22.42 -6.75 35.30
N GLY A 48 21.25 -6.15 35.56
CA GLY A 48 20.86 -4.83 35.07
C GLY A 48 19.53 -4.84 34.32
N ASP A 49 19.14 -3.68 33.77
CA ASP A 49 17.92 -3.54 32.98
C ASP A 49 18.13 -4.13 31.58
N VAL A 50 17.27 -5.06 31.17
CA VAL A 50 17.33 -5.76 29.88
C VAL A 50 16.20 -5.25 29.00
N LEU A 51 16.55 -4.85 27.76
CA LEU A 51 15.57 -4.41 26.76
C LEU A 51 14.95 -5.63 26.05
N CYS A 52 13.63 -5.64 25.98
CA CYS A 52 12.82 -6.69 25.38
C CYS A 52 11.99 -6.12 24.24
N GLN A 53 11.92 -6.86 23.14
CA GLN A 53 11.07 -6.49 22.01
C GLN A 53 9.60 -6.74 22.35
N VAL A 54 8.77 -5.71 22.26
CA VAL A 54 7.33 -5.83 22.44
C VAL A 54 6.70 -6.47 21.20
N LEU A 55 5.72 -7.34 21.42
CA LEU A 55 4.93 -7.98 20.36
C LEU A 55 3.52 -7.41 20.31
N ASP A 56 2.87 -7.33 21.48
CA ASP A 56 1.58 -6.70 21.65
C ASP A 56 1.43 -6.12 23.06
N VAL A 57 0.54 -5.14 23.20
CA VAL A 57 0.27 -4.42 24.44
C VAL A 57 -1.23 -4.22 24.63
N SER A 58 -1.69 -4.27 25.87
CA SER A 58 -3.02 -3.85 26.29
C SER A 58 -2.94 -3.00 27.55
N GLN A 59 -4.08 -2.48 28.01
CA GLN A 59 -4.17 -1.70 29.24
C GLN A 59 -3.61 -2.44 30.47
N ASN A 60 -3.70 -3.77 30.49
CA ASN A 60 -3.40 -4.60 31.67
C ASN A 60 -2.15 -5.46 31.52
N GLY A 61 -1.45 -5.39 30.38
CA GLY A 61 -0.30 -6.25 30.16
C GLY A 61 0.38 -6.07 28.83
N VAL A 62 1.49 -6.78 28.66
CA VAL A 62 2.35 -6.71 27.49
C VAL A 62 2.88 -8.11 27.17
N ALA A 63 2.93 -8.47 25.90
CA ALA A 63 3.65 -9.64 25.43
C ALA A 63 4.98 -9.18 24.81
N MET A 64 6.08 -9.81 25.18
CA MET A 64 7.41 -9.47 24.71
C MET A 64 8.26 -10.71 24.45
N GLU A 65 9.27 -10.56 23.61
CA GLU A 65 10.37 -11.52 23.51
C GLU A 65 11.23 -11.43 24.76
N TRP A 66 11.41 -12.58 25.40
CA TRP A 66 12.09 -12.71 26.68
C TRP A 66 13.56 -13.12 26.47
N PRO A 67 14.49 -12.52 27.24
CA PRO A 67 15.90 -12.87 27.16
C PRO A 67 16.13 -14.33 27.57
N VAL A 68 16.89 -15.06 26.76
CA VAL A 68 17.15 -16.51 26.94
C VAL A 68 17.91 -16.78 28.23
N GLU A 69 18.70 -15.82 28.70
CA GLU A 69 19.54 -15.95 29.89
C GLU A 69 18.77 -15.79 31.21
N VAL A 70 17.51 -15.32 31.18
CA VAL A 70 16.71 -15.06 32.38
C VAL A 70 15.67 -16.17 32.55
N PRO A 71 15.85 -17.09 33.52
CA PRO A 71 14.87 -18.14 33.77
C PRO A 71 13.54 -17.53 34.23
N VAL A 72 12.44 -18.10 33.75
CA VAL A 72 11.11 -17.52 33.93
C VAL A 72 10.04 -18.61 34.02
N SER A 73 9.14 -18.50 34.99
CA SER A 73 8.00 -19.39 35.18
C SER A 73 6.69 -18.61 35.26
N VAL A 74 5.59 -19.26 34.88
CA VAL A 74 4.25 -18.67 35.03
C VAL A 74 3.94 -18.46 36.51
N GLY A 75 3.47 -17.26 36.85
CA GLY A 75 3.20 -16.83 38.22
C GLY A 75 4.33 -16.05 38.87
N ASP A 76 5.54 -16.06 38.31
CA ASP A 76 6.67 -15.27 38.82
C ASP A 76 6.35 -13.77 38.79
N ARG A 77 6.86 -13.06 39.79
CA ARG A 77 6.70 -11.62 39.96
C ARG A 77 7.98 -10.91 39.53
N ILE A 78 7.84 -9.99 38.59
CA ILE A 78 8.92 -9.12 38.12
C ILE A 78 8.78 -7.77 38.84
N PRO A 79 9.75 -7.39 39.69
CA PRO A 79 9.62 -6.22 40.56
C PRO A 79 9.75 -4.89 39.81
N SER A 80 10.33 -4.88 38.61
CA SER A 80 10.48 -3.67 37.82
C SER A 80 10.40 -3.98 36.34
N VAL A 81 9.32 -3.51 35.74
CA VAL A 81 9.01 -3.54 34.31
C VAL A 81 8.69 -2.12 33.89
N SER A 82 9.27 -1.69 32.79
CA SER A 82 8.91 -0.43 32.14
C SER A 82 8.52 -0.69 30.69
N VAL A 83 7.43 -0.07 30.23
CA VAL A 83 6.97 -0.11 28.83
C VAL A 83 6.97 1.31 28.30
N LYS A 84 7.74 1.51 27.23
CA LYS A 84 7.94 2.82 26.60
C LYS A 84 7.48 2.80 25.15
N PHE A 85 6.90 3.91 24.72
CA PHE A 85 6.61 4.23 23.33
C PHE A 85 7.45 5.45 22.95
N ASP A 86 8.51 5.21 22.18
CA ASP A 86 9.60 6.18 21.99
C ASP A 86 10.14 6.70 23.35
N GLU A 87 9.97 7.99 23.65
CA GLU A 87 10.41 8.62 24.91
C GLU A 87 9.33 8.60 26.01
N TYR A 88 8.09 8.22 25.67
CA TYR A 88 6.98 8.21 26.62
C TYR A 88 6.93 6.89 27.39
N GLU A 89 7.12 6.95 28.71
CA GLU A 89 6.95 5.79 29.61
C GLU A 89 5.48 5.61 29.99
N ALA A 90 4.83 4.65 29.33
CA ALA A 90 3.41 4.37 29.54
C ALA A 90 3.14 3.48 30.76
N TYR A 91 4.16 2.73 31.20
CA TYR A 91 4.09 1.91 32.40
C TYR A 91 5.45 1.83 33.06
N ALA A 92 5.47 1.91 34.40
CA ALA A 92 6.62 1.56 35.23
C ALA A 92 6.10 0.94 36.53
N GLY A 93 6.47 -0.31 36.82
CA GLY A 93 6.03 -0.98 38.03
C GLY A 93 6.25 -2.49 38.04
N GLU A 94 5.54 -3.16 38.93
CA GLU A 94 5.61 -4.61 39.12
C GLU A 94 4.65 -5.34 38.17
N ALA A 95 5.10 -6.44 37.59
CA ALA A 95 4.24 -7.27 36.74
C ALA A 95 4.37 -8.75 37.10
N ARG A 96 3.32 -9.52 36.80
CA ARG A 96 3.31 -10.96 36.97
C ARG A 96 3.34 -11.66 35.64
N ILE A 97 4.06 -12.77 35.56
CA ILE A 97 4.08 -13.59 34.35
C ILE A 97 2.78 -14.39 34.26
N SER A 98 1.99 -14.08 33.23
CA SER A 98 0.69 -14.71 32.97
C SER A 98 0.78 -15.87 31.98
N SER A 99 1.76 -15.86 31.08
CA SER A 99 1.98 -16.93 30.11
C SER A 99 3.42 -16.94 29.61
N VAL A 100 3.90 -18.14 29.30
CA VAL A 100 5.21 -18.39 28.67
C VAL A 100 4.94 -19.31 27.47
N ARG A 101 5.45 -18.94 26.30
CA ARG A 101 5.27 -19.69 25.05
C ARG A 101 6.56 -19.68 24.25
N GLU A 102 6.92 -20.81 23.67
CA GLU A 102 8.03 -20.88 22.72
C GLU A 102 7.52 -20.62 21.30
N ALA A 103 8.19 -19.73 20.56
CA ALA A 103 7.90 -19.44 19.17
C ALA A 103 9.19 -19.45 18.35
N GLY A 104 9.47 -20.58 17.70
CA GLY A 104 10.71 -20.78 16.96
C GLY A 104 11.91 -20.82 17.91
N SER A 105 12.84 -19.87 17.77
CA SER A 105 14.01 -19.71 18.63
C SER A 105 13.83 -18.68 19.76
N ALA A 106 12.66 -18.02 19.84
CA ALA A 106 12.38 -16.97 20.81
C ALA A 106 11.40 -17.45 21.90
N LEU A 107 11.64 -17.04 23.13
CA LEU A 107 10.71 -17.23 24.24
C LEU A 107 9.80 -16.02 24.33
N ILE A 108 8.49 -16.21 24.19
CA ILE A 108 7.49 -15.15 24.31
C ILE A 108 6.87 -15.21 25.71
N VAL A 109 6.96 -14.11 26.44
CA VAL A 109 6.41 -13.97 27.78
C VAL A 109 5.34 -12.90 27.81
N GLY A 110 4.17 -13.28 28.32
CA GLY A 110 3.06 -12.36 28.58
C GLY A 110 3.08 -11.91 30.03
N LEU A 111 3.32 -10.61 30.25
CA LEU A 111 3.27 -9.97 31.55
C LEU A 111 1.90 -9.33 31.78
N GLN A 112 1.40 -9.43 33.01
CA GLN A 112 0.22 -8.73 33.50
C GLN A 112 0.67 -7.69 34.52
N PHE A 113 0.31 -6.43 34.33
CA PHE A 113 0.67 -5.34 35.23
C PHE A 113 -0.07 -5.49 36.57
N GLU A 114 0.64 -5.29 37.68
CA GLU A 114 0.04 -5.25 39.02
C GLU A 114 -0.14 -3.81 39.53
N GLY A 115 0.42 -2.85 38.80
CA GLY A 115 0.36 -1.41 39.10
C GLY A 115 -0.72 -0.65 38.30
N PRO A 116 -0.53 0.66 38.10
CA PRO A 116 -1.47 1.47 37.32
C PRO A 116 -1.62 0.94 35.89
N LEU A 117 -2.83 1.03 35.34
CA LEU A 117 -3.11 0.58 33.98
C LEU A 117 -2.47 1.51 32.96
N VAL A 118 -2.07 0.95 31.83
CA VAL A 118 -1.60 1.75 30.68
C VAL A 118 -2.79 2.51 30.10
N SER A 119 -2.67 3.83 30.01
CA SER A 119 -3.62 4.66 29.25
C SER A 119 -3.39 4.44 27.76
N MET A 120 -4.17 3.54 27.16
CA MET A 120 -4.04 3.24 25.74
C MET A 120 -4.53 4.39 24.86
N ASP A 121 -5.43 5.22 25.38
CA ASP A 121 -5.91 6.41 24.67
C ASP A 121 -4.75 7.40 24.46
N ASP A 122 -3.96 7.68 25.50
CA ASP A 122 -2.76 8.54 25.40
C ASP A 122 -1.74 8.01 24.39
N VAL A 123 -1.56 6.67 24.33
CA VAL A 123 -0.66 6.03 23.36
C VAL A 123 -1.16 6.21 21.92
N LEU A 124 -2.47 6.08 21.70
CA LEU A 124 -3.08 6.28 20.38
C LEU A 124 -3.07 7.75 19.95
N GLU A 125 -3.24 8.68 20.89
CA GLU A 125 -3.09 10.11 20.65
C GLU A 125 -1.63 10.44 20.28
N LEU A 126 -0.65 9.91 21.03
CA LEU A 126 0.77 10.07 20.73
C LEU A 126 1.13 9.51 19.36
N ARG A 127 0.58 8.35 18.99
CA ARG A 127 0.73 7.76 17.65
C ARG A 127 0.24 8.72 16.58
N THR A 128 -0.93 9.32 16.78
CA THR A 128 -1.54 10.26 15.84
C THR A 128 -0.67 11.51 15.68
N ILE A 129 -0.16 12.07 16.79
CA ILE A 129 0.75 13.23 16.77
C ILE A 129 2.05 12.90 16.04
N LYS A 130 2.64 11.72 16.29
CA LYS A 130 3.88 11.30 15.62
C LYS A 130 3.67 11.07 14.12
N ALA A 131 2.57 10.42 13.73
CA ALA A 131 2.21 10.27 12.32
C ALA A 131 2.06 11.63 11.63
N PHE A 132 1.38 12.59 12.28
CA PHE A 132 1.26 13.95 11.77
C PHE A 132 2.62 14.68 11.66
N ALA A 133 3.53 14.48 12.62
CA ALA A 133 4.87 15.05 12.57
C ALA A 133 5.69 14.47 11.41
N GLU A 134 5.60 13.15 11.16
CA GLU A 134 6.25 12.49 10.01
C GLU A 134 5.66 12.96 8.68
N GLU A 135 4.33 13.11 8.58
CA GLU A 135 3.67 13.70 7.42
C GLU A 135 4.13 15.13 7.16
N THR A 136 4.25 15.95 8.21
CA THR A 136 4.70 17.33 8.12
C THR A 136 6.17 17.41 7.69
N ALA A 137 7.03 16.53 8.21
CA ALA A 137 8.42 16.43 7.77
C ALA A 137 8.52 16.06 6.28
N GLN A 138 7.60 15.23 5.79
CA GLN A 138 7.51 14.86 4.37
C GLN A 138 6.79 15.91 3.50
N ALA A 139 6.09 16.88 4.09
CA ALA A 139 5.36 17.90 3.34
C ALA A 139 6.27 18.77 2.45
N ALA A 140 7.54 18.90 2.81
CA ALA A 140 8.57 19.58 2.03
C ALA A 140 9.43 18.63 1.17
N ALA A 141 9.12 17.32 1.11
CA ALA A 141 9.92 16.34 0.38
C ALA A 141 10.00 16.61 -1.13
N TRP A 142 9.10 17.43 -1.69
CA TRP A 142 9.13 17.89 -3.08
C TRP A 142 10.12 19.04 -3.32
N HIS A 143 10.65 19.66 -2.27
CA HIS A 143 11.53 20.81 -2.36
C HIS A 143 13.00 20.39 -2.40
N ALA A 144 13.70 20.82 -3.45
CA ALA A 144 15.15 20.84 -3.53
C ALA A 144 15.56 22.08 -4.36
N PRO A 145 16.69 22.74 -4.03
CA PRO A 145 17.18 23.89 -4.77
C PRO A 145 17.67 23.50 -6.17
N GLY A 146 17.60 24.43 -7.14
CA GLY A 146 18.10 24.21 -8.50
C GLY A 146 17.22 23.32 -9.39
N LEU A 147 15.98 23.03 -8.97
CA LEU A 147 14.99 22.27 -9.75
C LEU A 147 13.98 23.17 -10.50
N ASP A 148 14.24 24.47 -10.63
CA ASP A 148 13.29 25.45 -11.12
C ASP A 148 12.79 25.11 -12.54
N ARG A 149 13.71 24.79 -13.46
CA ARG A 149 13.35 24.41 -14.84
C ARG A 149 12.48 23.17 -14.87
N PHE A 150 12.82 22.14 -14.09
CA PHE A 150 12.03 20.91 -14.02
C PHE A 150 10.63 21.18 -13.46
N LYS A 151 10.52 21.96 -12.38
CA LYS A 151 9.25 22.31 -11.74
C LYS A 151 8.35 23.14 -12.66
N VAL A 152 8.92 24.04 -13.46
CA VAL A 152 8.20 24.79 -14.48
C VAL A 152 7.63 23.83 -15.53
N LEU A 153 8.45 22.96 -16.11
CA LEU A 153 8.01 22.02 -17.16
C LEU A 153 6.89 21.08 -16.68
N VAL A 154 7.03 20.53 -15.47
CA VAL A 154 6.00 19.66 -14.87
C VAL A 154 4.72 20.43 -14.58
N SER A 155 4.81 21.67 -14.07
CA SER A 155 3.64 22.51 -13.82
C SER A 155 2.93 22.90 -15.11
N GLU A 156 3.66 23.22 -16.17
CA GLU A 156 3.06 23.50 -17.48
C GLU A 156 2.36 22.27 -18.06
N LEU A 157 2.95 21.07 -17.93
CA LEU A 157 2.29 19.83 -18.33
C LEU A 157 0.98 19.63 -17.55
N ARG A 158 0.97 19.90 -16.23
CA ARG A 158 -0.25 19.83 -15.42
C ARG A 158 -1.33 20.76 -15.97
N LEU A 159 -1.03 22.04 -16.16
CA LEU A 159 -2.01 23.02 -16.66
C LEU A 159 -2.56 22.61 -18.03
N TYR A 160 -1.68 22.12 -18.92
CA TYR A 160 -2.09 21.58 -20.20
C TYR A 160 -3.06 20.40 -20.06
N LEU A 161 -2.80 19.45 -19.15
CA LEU A 161 -3.68 18.32 -18.90
C LEU A 161 -5.02 18.74 -18.27
N GLU A 162 -5.03 19.76 -17.40
CA GLU A 162 -6.25 20.35 -16.83
C GLU A 162 -7.16 20.94 -17.92
N ASP A 163 -6.60 21.76 -18.81
CA ASP A 163 -7.34 22.36 -19.93
C ASP A 163 -7.91 21.29 -20.87
N TRP A 164 -7.08 20.29 -21.21
CA TRP A 164 -7.52 19.19 -22.07
C TRP A 164 -8.57 18.30 -21.41
N LYS A 165 -8.50 18.09 -20.09
CA LYS A 165 -9.54 17.37 -19.37
C LYS A 165 -10.89 18.06 -19.57
N VAL A 166 -10.97 19.37 -19.33
CA VAL A 166 -12.21 20.14 -19.50
C VAL A 166 -12.73 20.04 -20.94
N MET A 167 -11.85 20.19 -21.93
CA MET A 167 -12.23 20.10 -23.34
C MET A 167 -12.71 18.70 -23.74
N LEU A 168 -12.07 17.64 -23.25
CA LEU A 168 -12.42 16.25 -23.53
C LEU A 168 -13.73 15.86 -22.84
N ASP A 169 -13.94 16.25 -21.59
CA ASP A 169 -15.19 16.03 -20.86
C ASP A 169 -16.37 16.70 -21.59
N ALA A 170 -16.19 17.94 -22.07
CA ALA A 170 -17.19 18.65 -22.86
C ALA A 170 -17.41 18.05 -24.27
N LEU A 171 -16.40 17.42 -24.85
CA LEU A 171 -16.52 16.71 -26.12
C LEU A 171 -17.26 15.39 -25.93
N GLU A 172 -16.94 14.64 -24.87
CA GLU A 172 -17.60 13.39 -24.49
C GLU A 172 -19.11 13.60 -24.31
N GLY A 173 -19.51 14.66 -23.60
CA GLY A 173 -20.92 15.01 -23.41
C GLY A 173 -21.69 15.39 -24.70
N ARG A 174 -20.99 15.71 -25.80
CA ARG A 174 -21.60 16.07 -27.09
C ARG A 174 -21.60 14.93 -28.11
N LEU A 175 -20.75 13.92 -27.91
CA LEU A 175 -20.59 12.84 -28.87
C LEU A 175 -21.55 11.68 -28.61
N PRO A 176 -22.14 11.07 -29.65
CA PRO A 176 -22.94 9.87 -29.50
C PRO A 176 -22.11 8.69 -28.95
N TRP A 177 -22.75 7.86 -28.11
CA TRP A 177 -22.13 6.70 -27.45
C TRP A 177 -21.31 5.79 -28.40
N HIS A 178 -21.88 5.47 -29.56
CA HIS A 178 -21.29 4.56 -30.54
C HIS A 178 -19.97 5.09 -31.17
N VAL A 179 -19.75 6.42 -31.16
CA VAL A 179 -18.50 7.03 -31.63
C VAL A 179 -17.39 6.87 -30.60
N LEU A 180 -17.74 6.98 -29.32
CA LEU A 180 -16.80 6.90 -28.20
C LEU A 180 -16.35 5.46 -27.90
N HIS A 181 -17.28 4.51 -27.96
CA HIS A 181 -17.04 3.12 -27.54
C HIS A 181 -16.51 2.21 -28.65
N GLY A 182 -16.54 2.68 -29.90
CA GLY A 182 -15.91 1.97 -31.01
C GLY A 182 -16.62 0.69 -31.43
N ASP A 183 -17.92 0.58 -31.16
CA ASP A 183 -18.77 -0.56 -31.53
C ASP A 183 -18.85 -0.74 -33.07
N THR A 184 -18.63 0.34 -33.81
CA THR A 184 -18.59 0.36 -35.29
C THR A 184 -17.44 1.23 -35.79
N GLU A 185 -16.77 0.85 -36.88
CA GLU A 185 -15.80 1.72 -37.56
C GLU A 185 -16.52 2.95 -38.15
N SER A 186 -16.50 4.05 -37.40
CA SER A 186 -17.10 5.32 -37.80
C SER A 186 -16.04 6.30 -38.34
N PRO A 187 -16.28 6.97 -39.47
CA PRO A 187 -15.42 8.07 -39.95
C PRO A 187 -15.21 9.18 -38.91
N ALA A 188 -16.23 9.46 -38.08
CA ALA A 188 -16.14 10.46 -37.01
C ALA A 188 -15.11 10.04 -35.93
N ARG A 189 -15.06 8.75 -35.59
CA ARG A 189 -14.07 8.20 -34.67
C ARG A 189 -12.66 8.28 -35.25
N ALA A 190 -12.50 7.98 -36.54
CA ALA A 190 -11.21 8.10 -37.22
C ALA A 190 -10.71 9.55 -37.22
N ALA A 191 -11.58 10.51 -37.53
CA ALA A 191 -11.25 11.95 -37.48
C ALA A 191 -10.86 12.40 -36.06
N LEU A 192 -11.61 11.96 -35.04
CA LEU A 192 -11.29 12.24 -33.64
C LEU A 192 -9.90 11.69 -33.25
N VAL A 193 -9.59 10.45 -33.62
CA VAL A 193 -8.28 9.83 -33.34
C VAL A 193 -7.15 10.60 -34.02
N VAL A 194 -7.34 11.04 -35.27
CA VAL A 194 -6.34 11.86 -35.98
C VAL A 194 -6.12 13.18 -35.25
N GLN A 195 -7.19 13.89 -34.89
CA GLN A 195 -7.12 15.18 -34.20
C GLN A 195 -6.42 15.07 -32.84
N LEU A 196 -6.75 14.03 -32.05
CA LEU A 196 -6.10 13.78 -30.77
C LEU A 196 -4.61 13.44 -30.94
N ARG A 197 -4.26 12.67 -31.97
CA ARG A 197 -2.85 12.30 -32.23
C ARG A 197 -2.00 13.49 -32.63
N SER A 198 -2.50 14.35 -33.53
CA SER A 198 -1.74 15.50 -34.03
C SER A 198 -1.71 16.68 -33.06
N GLY A 199 -2.76 16.86 -32.26
CA GLY A 199 -2.84 17.93 -31.26
C GLY A 199 -2.34 17.48 -29.89
N PHE A 200 -3.19 16.77 -29.16
CA PHE A 200 -2.97 16.40 -27.76
C PHE A 200 -1.74 15.51 -27.56
N VAL A 201 -1.68 14.38 -28.26
CA VAL A 201 -0.62 13.37 -28.03
C VAL A 201 0.75 13.92 -28.42
N ALA A 202 0.86 14.64 -29.54
CA ALA A 202 2.12 15.21 -29.99
C ALA A 202 2.72 16.17 -28.95
N GLU A 203 1.89 17.05 -28.38
CA GLU A 203 2.34 18.03 -27.38
C GLU A 203 2.67 17.37 -26.03
N VAL A 204 1.88 16.36 -25.60
CA VAL A 204 2.21 15.58 -24.38
C VAL A 204 3.55 14.86 -24.54
N VAL A 205 3.83 14.25 -25.71
CA VAL A 205 5.10 13.59 -25.97
C VAL A 205 6.25 14.59 -25.92
N LYS A 206 6.12 15.73 -26.62
CA LYS A 206 7.13 16.80 -26.60
C LYS A 206 7.45 17.28 -25.19
N ARG A 207 6.43 17.59 -24.38
CA ARG A 207 6.61 18.02 -22.99
C ARG A 207 7.25 16.93 -22.13
N SER A 208 6.89 15.67 -22.35
CA SER A 208 7.50 14.53 -21.65
C SER A 208 8.99 14.39 -21.99
N GLU A 209 9.38 14.61 -23.24
CA GLU A 209 10.78 14.61 -23.67
C GLU A 209 11.57 15.78 -23.06
N GLU A 210 10.97 16.97 -22.97
CA GLU A 210 11.60 18.13 -22.30
C GLU A 210 11.79 17.89 -20.80
N ILE A 211 10.81 17.26 -20.13
CA ILE A 211 10.91 16.86 -18.73
C ILE A 211 12.01 15.80 -18.54
N ASP A 212 12.08 14.79 -19.42
CA ASP A 212 13.10 13.75 -19.37
C ASP A 212 14.51 14.32 -19.59
N ALA A 213 14.67 15.29 -20.50
CA ALA A 213 15.94 16.00 -20.68
C ALA A 213 16.35 16.77 -19.42
N ALA A 214 15.41 17.46 -18.76
CA ALA A 214 15.66 18.13 -17.49
C ALA A 214 16.01 17.13 -16.37
N LEU A 215 15.36 15.97 -16.34
CA LEU A 215 15.63 14.89 -15.39
C LEU A 215 17.05 14.34 -15.53
N ARG A 216 17.51 14.10 -16.77
CA ARG A 216 18.86 13.60 -17.05
C ARG A 216 19.97 14.56 -16.62
N SER A 217 19.68 15.86 -16.57
CA SER A 217 20.63 16.89 -16.13
C SER A 217 20.71 17.06 -14.60
N ALA A 218 19.78 16.45 -13.85
CA ALA A 218 19.67 16.69 -12.41
C ALA A 218 20.59 15.77 -11.58
N PRO A 219 21.12 16.25 -10.43
CA PRO A 219 21.88 15.42 -9.50
C PRO A 219 21.07 14.24 -8.95
N PRO A 220 21.69 13.07 -8.71
CA PRO A 220 20.99 11.91 -8.12
C PRO A 220 20.33 12.20 -6.77
N SER A 221 20.91 13.12 -5.98
CA SER A 221 20.34 13.55 -4.69
C SER A 221 18.96 14.19 -4.81
N HIS A 222 18.57 14.70 -5.98
CA HIS A 222 17.29 15.37 -6.19
C HIS A 222 16.19 14.45 -6.72
N GLN A 223 16.50 13.20 -7.09
CA GLN A 223 15.54 12.30 -7.73
C GLN A 223 14.28 12.06 -6.89
N GLN A 224 14.43 11.92 -5.57
CA GLN A 224 13.29 11.73 -4.67
C GLN A 224 12.37 12.96 -4.66
N ALA A 225 12.94 14.16 -4.58
CA ALA A 225 12.17 15.41 -4.62
C ALA A 225 11.46 15.61 -5.96
N MET A 226 12.12 15.29 -7.06
CA MET A 226 11.55 15.33 -8.40
C MET A 226 10.38 14.35 -8.55
N LYS A 227 10.52 13.14 -8.00
CA LYS A 227 9.46 12.13 -7.96
C LYS A 227 8.26 12.62 -7.16
N HIS A 228 8.46 13.12 -5.93
CA HIS A 228 7.38 13.66 -5.11
C HIS A 228 6.66 14.83 -5.78
N PHE A 229 7.41 15.77 -6.38
CA PHE A 229 6.82 16.89 -7.10
C PHE A 229 5.99 16.43 -8.30
N SER A 230 6.55 15.57 -9.16
CA SER A 230 5.85 15.07 -10.34
C SER A 230 4.60 14.29 -9.97
N HIS A 231 4.71 13.40 -8.97
CA HIS A 231 3.58 12.65 -8.47
C HIS A 231 2.46 13.58 -7.98
N ARG A 232 2.79 14.63 -7.22
CA ARG A 232 1.78 15.59 -6.75
C ARG A 232 1.09 16.35 -7.88
N GLN A 233 1.78 16.65 -8.98
CA GLN A 233 1.24 17.51 -10.04
C GLN A 233 0.47 16.75 -11.13
N VAL A 234 0.97 15.60 -11.57
CA VAL A 234 0.42 14.92 -12.77
C VAL A 234 -0.20 13.55 -12.49
N HIS A 235 0.00 12.97 -11.30
CA HIS A 235 -0.44 11.60 -11.03
C HIS A 235 -1.94 11.40 -11.26
N GLU A 236 -2.78 12.31 -10.77
CA GLU A 236 -4.24 12.22 -10.93
C GLU A 236 -4.66 12.10 -12.39
N PHE A 237 -4.09 12.93 -13.28
CA PHE A 237 -4.36 12.88 -14.72
C PHE A 237 -3.82 11.61 -15.36
N MET A 238 -2.63 11.16 -14.94
CA MET A 238 -2.05 9.91 -15.45
C MET A 238 -2.90 8.70 -15.08
N MET A 239 -3.51 8.69 -13.88
CA MET A 239 -4.35 7.59 -13.42
C MET A 239 -5.71 7.51 -14.12
N GLN A 240 -6.13 8.54 -14.86
CA GLN A 240 -7.31 8.46 -15.73
C GLN A 240 -7.06 7.57 -16.96
N SER A 241 -5.80 7.29 -17.32
CA SER A 241 -5.46 6.35 -18.38
C SER A 241 -5.61 4.90 -17.91
N PRO A 242 -6.47 4.07 -18.54
CA PRO A 242 -6.63 2.67 -18.15
C PRO A 242 -5.33 1.87 -18.22
N CYS A 243 -4.44 2.24 -19.14
CA CYS A 243 -3.15 1.59 -19.30
C CYS A 243 -2.22 1.91 -18.12
N LEU A 244 -2.08 3.19 -17.75
CA LEU A 244 -1.19 3.61 -16.67
C LEU A 244 -1.71 3.17 -15.30
N HIS A 245 -3.03 3.28 -15.09
CA HIS A 245 -3.69 2.76 -13.89
C HIS A 245 -3.40 1.26 -13.71
N ARG A 246 -3.56 0.48 -14.79
CA ARG A 246 -3.25 -0.95 -14.74
C ARG A 246 -1.78 -1.21 -14.45
N MET A 247 -0.85 -0.46 -15.05
CA MET A 247 0.58 -0.63 -14.80
C MET A 247 0.95 -0.36 -13.34
N LEU A 248 0.31 0.62 -12.69
CA LEU A 248 0.59 0.95 -11.30
C LEU A 248 0.04 -0.10 -10.31
N HIS A 249 -1.19 -0.57 -10.54
CA HIS A 249 -1.89 -1.45 -9.59
C HIS A 249 -1.65 -2.94 -9.84
N LYS A 250 -0.81 -3.31 -10.80
CA LYS A 250 -0.61 -4.72 -11.15
C LYS A 250 0.24 -5.43 -10.08
N PRO A 251 -0.22 -6.58 -9.52
CA PRO A 251 0.65 -7.44 -8.73
C PRO A 251 1.75 -8.01 -9.63
N PHE A 252 3.01 -7.88 -9.21
CA PHE A 252 4.18 -8.34 -9.94
C PHE A 252 4.02 -9.80 -10.41
N GLY A 253 4.23 -10.09 -11.71
CA GLY A 253 4.42 -11.49 -12.18
C GLY A 253 3.66 -11.99 -13.41
N TYR A 254 3.00 -11.15 -14.23
CA TYR A 254 2.28 -11.67 -15.42
C TYR A 254 2.97 -11.29 -16.76
N PRO A 255 3.49 -12.26 -17.54
CA PRO A 255 4.34 -12.03 -18.73
C PRO A 255 3.69 -11.33 -19.93
N GLY A 256 2.36 -11.22 -20.00
CA GLY A 256 1.62 -10.74 -21.18
C GLY A 256 1.51 -9.22 -21.36
N ASP A 257 2.35 -8.39 -20.74
CA ASP A 257 2.20 -6.92 -20.75
C ASP A 257 2.92 -6.20 -21.88
N TYR A 258 4.03 -6.75 -22.38
CA TYR A 258 4.74 -6.14 -23.50
C TYR A 258 3.84 -6.05 -24.74
N GLU A 259 2.97 -7.01 -24.96
CA GLU A 259 2.08 -7.05 -26.12
C GLU A 259 0.94 -6.03 -26.01
N ARG A 260 0.38 -5.77 -24.82
CA ARG A 260 -0.73 -4.81 -24.67
C ARG A 260 -0.29 -3.34 -24.79
N CYS A 261 0.91 -3.00 -24.31
CA CYS A 261 1.46 -1.65 -24.48
C CYS A 261 2.05 -1.42 -25.89
N SER A 262 2.55 -2.46 -26.57
CA SER A 262 3.12 -2.35 -27.92
C SER A 262 2.11 -2.52 -29.05
N ALA A 263 0.97 -3.19 -28.84
CA ALA A 263 -0.03 -3.48 -29.88
C ALA A 263 -0.70 -2.24 -30.52
N ARG A 264 -0.51 -1.03 -29.96
CA ARG A 264 -0.94 0.22 -30.61
C ARG A 264 0.09 0.83 -31.59
N ARG A 265 1.32 0.32 -31.66
CA ARG A 265 2.34 0.78 -32.63
C ARG A 265 2.29 0.05 -33.97
N SER A 266 1.59 -1.09 -34.09
CA SER A 266 1.60 -1.94 -35.29
C SER A 266 0.26 -1.95 -36.04
N THR A 267 -0.26 -0.78 -36.40
CA THR A 267 -1.26 -0.67 -37.49
C THR A 267 -0.82 0.41 -38.47
N SER A 268 0.29 0.12 -39.15
CA SER A 268 0.64 0.71 -40.44
C SER A 268 0.82 -0.46 -41.42
N PRO A 269 0.09 -0.53 -42.55
CA PRO A 269 0.21 -1.63 -43.48
C PRO A 269 1.39 -1.34 -44.40
N SER A 270 2.59 -1.82 -44.04
CA SER A 270 3.67 -1.94 -45.03
C SER A 270 3.85 -3.41 -45.39
N SER A 271 3.37 -3.70 -46.59
CA SER A 271 3.66 -4.88 -47.39
C SER A 271 5.16 -5.16 -47.46
N LEU A 272 5.59 -6.38 -47.15
CA LEU A 272 6.69 -7.10 -47.83
C LEU A 272 6.65 -8.61 -47.44
N PRO A 273 7.02 -9.52 -48.35
CA PRO A 273 6.48 -10.88 -48.38
C PRO A 273 7.21 -11.86 -47.45
N ARG A 274 6.42 -12.75 -46.84
CA ARG A 274 6.87 -13.92 -46.06
C ARG A 274 7.76 -14.84 -46.91
N ARG A 275 9.02 -14.96 -46.51
CA ARG A 275 9.98 -15.96 -46.99
C ARG A 275 9.44 -17.37 -46.66
N ARG A 276 9.02 -18.13 -47.68
CA ARG A 276 8.66 -19.55 -47.57
C ARG A 276 9.85 -20.36 -47.04
N LYS A 277 9.70 -21.02 -45.89
CA LYS A 277 10.58 -22.10 -45.45
C LYS A 277 10.40 -23.29 -46.40
N ARG A 278 11.47 -23.71 -47.07
CA ARG A 278 11.55 -25.00 -47.78
C ARG A 278 11.52 -26.13 -46.74
N SER A 279 10.64 -27.10 -46.96
CA SER A 279 10.57 -28.36 -46.23
C SER A 279 11.76 -29.25 -46.59
N SER A 280 12.51 -29.72 -45.58
CA SER A 280 13.37 -30.90 -45.72
C SER A 280 12.59 -32.12 -45.23
N ALA A 281 12.13 -32.95 -46.16
CA ALA A 281 11.59 -34.26 -45.85
C ALA A 281 12.76 -35.22 -45.61
N ALA A 282 12.93 -35.63 -44.34
CA ALA A 282 13.72 -36.80 -43.99
C ALA A 282 12.87 -38.06 -44.24
N ARG A 283 13.36 -38.95 -45.11
CA ARG A 283 12.82 -40.31 -45.33
C ARG A 283 13.72 -41.32 -44.59
N THR A 284 13.11 -42.07 -43.68
CA THR A 284 13.51 -43.38 -43.16
C THR A 284 12.19 -44.04 -42.72
N SER A 285 11.83 -45.30 -42.95
CA SER A 285 12.54 -46.50 -43.45
C SER A 285 11.53 -47.66 -43.65
N SER A 286 12.04 -48.77 -44.20
CA SER A 286 11.52 -50.17 -44.19
C SER A 286 10.54 -50.57 -45.31
N GLY A 287 10.63 -51.75 -45.94
CA GLY A 287 11.57 -52.86 -45.86
C GLY A 287 11.09 -54.03 -46.75
N ALA A 288 12.03 -54.92 -47.11
CA ALA A 288 11.88 -56.32 -47.55
C ALA A 288 11.05 -56.67 -48.82
N GLY A 289 11.65 -57.45 -49.74
CA GLY A 289 10.92 -58.12 -50.81
C GLY A 289 11.78 -58.77 -51.89
N SER A 290 12.34 -59.95 -51.59
CA SER A 290 12.96 -60.89 -52.52
C SER A 290 12.02 -61.36 -53.64
N ARG A 291 12.50 -61.47 -54.90
CA ARG A 291 12.49 -62.70 -55.73
C ARG A 291 12.77 -62.40 -57.22
N ARG A 292 13.76 -63.17 -57.72
CA ARG A 292 14.03 -63.64 -59.09
C ARG A 292 14.37 -62.61 -60.17
#